data_AF-A0A426RLJ9-F1
#
_entry.id   AF-A0A426RLJ9-F1
#
_cell.length_a   1.000
_cell.length_b   1.000
_cell.length_c   1.000
_cell.angle_alpha   90.00
_cell.angle_beta   90.00
_cell.angle_gamma   90.00
#
_symmetry.space_group_name_H-M   'P 1'
#
loop_
_entity.id
_entity.type
_entity.pdbx_description
1 polymer ?
#
loop_
_entity_poly.entity_id
_entity_poly.type
_entity_poly.pdbx_seq_one_letter_code
_entity_poly.pdbx_strand_id
1 'polypeptide(L)'
;MKLSESYPNYTKGLMDLIHDKPIMDKSDDKMKIIHQLPLRTSKKAFDYYELNKLNNGSVYFEIVTMNGFKTIVRTRTEIIERDLSREEWFDLISRKALEHLSKEEYRAFLNGYVKQGKGGCSILLSLFLIFSCLLLSQTFR
;
A
#
# COMPACT_ATOMS: atom_id res chain seq x y z
N MET A 1 22.85 -7.50 -14.94
CA MET A 1 22.49 -6.08 -15.08
C MET A 1 21.40 -5.78 -14.08
N LYS A 2 21.64 -4.85 -13.16
CA LYS A 2 20.65 -4.38 -12.18
C LYS A 2 19.62 -3.48 -12.87
N LEU A 3 18.43 -3.32 -12.30
CA LEU A 3 17.43 -2.44 -12.88
C LEU A 3 17.86 -0.97 -12.80
N SER A 4 18.60 -0.59 -11.75
CA SER A 4 19.16 0.76 -11.61
C SER A 4 20.14 1.13 -12.73
N GLU A 5 20.76 0.16 -13.38
CA GLU A 5 21.68 0.40 -14.51
C GLU A 5 20.89 0.75 -15.78
N SER A 6 19.66 0.24 -15.93
CA SER A 6 18.77 0.58 -17.05
C SER A 6 17.92 1.83 -16.80
N TYR A 7 17.65 2.16 -15.53
CA TYR A 7 16.84 3.31 -15.12
C TYR A 7 17.59 4.16 -14.07
N PRO A 8 18.75 4.75 -14.42
CA PRO A 8 19.65 5.40 -13.45
C PRO A 8 19.09 6.67 -12.81
N ASN A 9 18.06 7.28 -13.40
CA ASN A 9 17.47 8.50 -12.89
C ASN A 9 16.31 8.25 -11.90
N TYR A 10 15.75 7.04 -11.87
CA TYR A 10 14.65 6.69 -10.98
C TYR A 10 14.99 6.96 -9.50
N THR A 11 16.11 6.41 -9.02
CA THR A 11 16.50 6.58 -7.61
C THR A 11 16.78 8.05 -7.28
N LYS A 12 17.30 8.82 -8.23
CA LYS A 12 17.55 10.26 -8.02
C LYS A 12 16.24 11.02 -7.85
N GLY A 13 15.29 10.83 -8.77
CA GLY A 13 13.97 11.46 -8.68
C GLY A 13 13.17 11.01 -7.46
N LEU A 14 13.30 9.75 -7.04
CA LEU A 14 12.68 9.26 -5.80
C LEU A 14 13.29 9.95 -4.57
N MET A 15 14.61 10.03 -4.49
CA MET A 15 15.29 10.61 -3.32
C MET A 15 14.94 12.08 -3.12
N ASP A 16 14.68 12.83 -4.19
CA ASP A 16 14.21 14.21 -4.08
C ASP A 16 12.92 14.33 -3.25
N LEU A 17 12.06 13.29 -3.26
CA LEU A 17 10.83 13.24 -2.46
C LEU A 17 11.03 12.69 -1.04
N ILE A 18 12.00 11.79 -0.81
CA ILE A 18 12.10 11.01 0.43
C ILE A 18 13.43 11.14 1.19
N HIS A 19 14.33 12.04 0.77
CA HIS A 19 15.68 12.16 1.35
C HIS A 19 15.69 12.43 2.86
N ASP A 20 14.64 13.05 3.40
CA ASP A 20 14.49 13.38 4.82
C ASP A 20 13.81 12.25 5.63
N LYS A 21 13.37 11.18 4.95
CA LYS A 21 12.66 10.06 5.57
C LYS A 21 13.63 8.93 5.92
N PRO A 22 13.41 8.25 7.07
CA PRO A 22 14.22 7.09 7.41
C PRO A 22 13.93 5.96 6.43
N ILE A 23 14.89 5.60 5.59
CA ILE A 23 14.81 4.43 4.72
C ILE A 23 15.30 3.23 5.52
N MET A 24 14.43 2.25 5.73
CA MET A 24 14.77 1.07 6.54
C MET A 24 15.46 -0.01 5.70
N ASP A 25 15.02 -0.19 4.46
CA ASP A 25 15.62 -1.16 3.55
C ASP A 25 15.59 -0.65 2.11
N LYS A 26 16.58 -1.10 1.33
CA LYS A 26 16.71 -0.84 -0.10
C LYS A 26 17.14 -2.12 -0.81
N SER A 27 16.34 -2.54 -1.79
CA SER A 27 16.68 -3.63 -2.71
C SER A 27 16.80 -3.10 -4.15
N ASP A 28 17.69 -3.70 -4.92
CA ASP A 28 17.94 -3.37 -6.33
C ASP A 28 18.47 -4.61 -7.05
N ASP A 29 17.56 -5.27 -7.78
CA ASP A 29 17.84 -6.45 -8.58
C ASP A 29 17.43 -6.22 -10.05
N LYS A 30 17.50 -7.27 -10.87
CA LYS A 30 17.21 -7.18 -12.32
C LYS A 30 15.74 -6.91 -12.66
N MET A 31 14.82 -7.24 -11.76
CA MET A 31 13.37 -7.15 -11.92
C MET A 31 12.75 -6.02 -11.10
N LYS A 32 13.38 -5.61 -10.00
CA LYS A 32 12.76 -4.68 -9.06
C LYS A 32 13.76 -3.82 -8.30
N ILE A 33 13.39 -2.58 -8.05
CA ILE A 33 13.99 -1.71 -7.03
C ILE A 33 12.93 -1.45 -5.96
N ILE A 34 13.30 -1.57 -4.68
CA ILE A 34 12.40 -1.33 -3.54
C ILE A 34 13.06 -0.35 -2.58
N HIS A 35 12.31 0.65 -2.13
CA HIS A 35 12.64 1.47 -0.98
C HIS A 35 11.54 1.35 0.08
N GLN A 36 11.90 0.85 1.27
CA GLN A 36 10.97 0.62 2.36
C GLN A 36 11.06 1.73 3.40
N LEU A 37 9.93 2.41 3.64
CA LEU A 37 9.83 3.51 4.59
C LEU A 37 8.86 3.13 5.73
N PRO A 38 9.28 3.20 7.00
CA PRO A 38 8.41 2.92 8.13
C PRO A 38 7.36 4.01 8.31
N LEU A 39 6.13 3.60 8.60
CA LEU A 39 5.06 4.50 9.00
C LEU A 39 5.05 4.69 10.52
N ARG A 40 4.95 5.95 10.97
CA ARG A 40 4.96 6.28 12.40
C ARG A 40 3.77 5.69 13.17
N THR A 41 2.68 5.37 12.48
CA THR A 41 1.44 4.86 13.07
C THR A 41 1.52 3.42 13.55
N SER A 42 2.45 2.61 13.03
CA SER A 42 2.61 1.21 13.43
C SER A 42 4.01 0.68 13.14
N LYS A 43 4.60 -0.05 14.10
CA LYS A 43 5.90 -0.72 13.93
C LYS A 43 5.95 -1.75 12.80
N LYS A 44 4.78 -2.23 12.35
CA LYS A 44 4.65 -3.23 11.27
C LYS A 44 4.20 -2.61 9.95
N ALA A 45 4.02 -1.29 9.91
CA ALA A 45 3.49 -0.62 8.74
C ALA A 45 4.56 0.12 7.96
N PHE A 46 4.51 -0.05 6.64
CA PHE A 46 5.51 0.47 5.74
C PHE A 46 4.88 0.96 4.44
N ASP A 47 5.45 2.02 3.89
CA ASP A 47 5.28 2.39 2.50
C ASP A 47 6.45 1.83 1.69
N TYR A 48 6.14 1.06 0.66
CA TYR A 48 7.09 0.53 -0.29
C TYR A 48 7.00 1.34 -1.58
N TYR A 49 8.11 1.95 -1.98
CA TYR A 49 8.27 2.64 -3.25
C TYR A 49 9.01 1.69 -4.19
N GLU A 50 8.33 1.23 -5.23
CA GLU A 50 8.81 0.13 -6.05
C GLU A 50 8.87 0.51 -7.53
N LEU A 51 10.00 0.21 -8.18
CA LEU A 51 10.10 0.16 -9.63
C LEU A 51 10.11 -1.30 -10.07
N ASN A 52 9.13 -1.69 -10.87
CA ASN A 52 8.91 -3.08 -11.28
C ASN A 52 9.13 -3.23 -12.78
N LYS A 53 9.99 -4.16 -13.19
CA LYS A 53 10.24 -4.52 -14.59
C LYS A 53 9.23 -5.56 -15.09
N LEU A 54 8.73 -5.36 -16.30
CA LEU A 54 7.91 -6.30 -17.04
C LEU A 54 8.79 -7.15 -17.98
N ASN A 55 8.25 -8.28 -18.44
CA ASN A 55 8.98 -9.22 -19.31
C ASN A 55 9.42 -8.60 -20.64
N ASN A 56 8.71 -7.57 -21.13
CA ASN A 56 9.05 -6.83 -22.34
C ASN A 56 10.12 -5.74 -22.13
N GLY A 57 10.68 -5.60 -20.91
CA GLY A 57 11.72 -4.63 -20.57
C GLY A 57 11.22 -3.28 -20.06
N SER A 58 9.94 -2.95 -20.30
CA SER A 58 9.29 -1.77 -19.73
C SER A 58 9.13 -1.87 -18.21
N VAL A 59 8.87 -0.74 -17.54
CA VAL A 59 8.70 -0.67 -16.09
C VAL A 59 7.38 -0.01 -15.70
N TYR A 60 6.96 -0.20 -14.46
CA TYR A 60 5.97 0.65 -13.82
C TYR A 60 6.41 0.97 -12.40
N PHE A 61 6.05 2.16 -11.93
CA PHE A 61 6.25 2.58 -10.56
C PHE A 61 4.99 2.29 -9.74
N GLU A 62 5.17 1.84 -8.51
CA GLU A 62 4.06 1.77 -7.55
C GLU A 62 4.47 2.14 -6.13
N ILE A 63 3.46 2.59 -5.37
CA ILE A 63 3.53 2.76 -3.93
C ILE A 63 2.57 1.77 -3.30
N VAL A 64 3.05 0.98 -2.36
CA VAL A 64 2.26 -0.02 -1.63
C VAL A 64 2.38 0.27 -0.14
N THR A 65 1.26 0.54 0.52
CA THR A 65 1.20 0.58 1.98
C THR A 65 0.81 -0.79 2.50
N MET A 66 1.62 -1.34 3.40
CA MET A 66 1.33 -2.61 4.06
C MET A 66 1.32 -2.43 5.57
N ASN A 67 0.57 -3.28 6.27
CA ASN A 67 0.64 -3.48 7.71
C ASN A 67 0.85 -4.97 8.00
N GLY A 68 2.07 -5.35 8.35
CA GLY A 68 2.51 -6.75 8.33
C GLY A 68 2.35 -7.33 6.92
N PHE A 69 1.60 -8.41 6.78
CA PHE A 69 1.36 -9.08 5.49
C PHE A 69 0.14 -8.53 4.72
N LYS A 70 -0.61 -7.58 5.28
CA LYS A 70 -1.83 -7.06 4.68
C LYS A 70 -1.52 -5.81 3.85
N THR A 71 -1.81 -5.83 2.55
CA THR A 71 -1.86 -4.61 1.73
C THR A 71 -3.05 -3.76 2.17
N ILE A 72 -2.77 -2.50 2.52
CA ILE A 72 -3.78 -1.49 2.86
C ILE A 72 -4.25 -0.80 1.58
N VAL A 73 -3.29 -0.33 0.79
CA VAL A 73 -3.56 0.39 -0.45
C VAL A 73 -2.38 0.26 -1.41
N ARG A 74 -2.67 0.31 -2.70
CA ARG A 74 -1.69 0.31 -3.79
C ARG A 74 -2.05 1.41 -4.78
N THR A 75 -1.04 2.12 -5.27
CA THR A 75 -1.17 3.09 -6.37
C THR A 75 -0.04 2.84 -7.35
N ARG A 76 -0.37 2.65 -8.62
CA ARG A 76 0.61 2.37 -9.67
C ARG A 76 0.51 3.39 -10.80
N THR A 77 1.59 3.54 -11.54
CA THR A 77 1.60 4.25 -12.81
C THR A 77 1.09 3.38 -13.94
N GLU A 78 0.86 4.04 -15.06
CA GLU A 78 1.01 3.51 -16.40
C GLU A 78 2.40 2.88 -16.65
N ILE A 79 2.50 2.13 -17.75
CA ILE A 79 3.74 1.50 -18.20
C ILE A 79 4.67 2.59 -18.77
N ILE A 80 5.95 2.47 -18.44
CA ILE A 80 7.03 3.37 -18.81
C ILE A 80 8.03 2.56 -19.65
N GLU A 81 8.19 2.94 -20.91
CA GLU A 81 8.98 2.16 -21.88
C GLU A 81 10.44 2.62 -22.01
N ARG A 82 10.78 3.78 -21.43
CA ARG A 82 12.12 4.37 -21.46
C ARG A 82 12.51 4.91 -20.10
N ASP A 83 13.80 5.08 -19.84
CA ASP A 83 14.21 5.89 -18.69
C ASP A 83 13.72 7.34 -18.86
N LEU A 84 13.23 7.89 -17.76
CA LEU A 84 12.84 9.28 -17.66
C LEU A 84 14.03 10.08 -17.14
N SER A 85 14.05 11.39 -17.42
CA SER A 85 14.95 12.31 -16.73
C SER A 85 14.67 12.32 -15.23
N ARG A 86 15.60 12.86 -14.45
CA ARG A 86 15.43 12.98 -12.99
C ARG A 86 14.16 13.77 -12.65
N GLU A 87 13.93 14.87 -13.36
CA GLU A 87 12.80 15.77 -13.17
C GLU A 87 11.48 15.08 -13.54
N GLU A 88 11.43 14.40 -14.69
CA GLU A 88 10.26 13.61 -15.09
C GLU A 88 9.94 12.51 -14.07
N TRP A 89 10.96 11.82 -13.54
CA TRP A 89 10.77 10.83 -12.48
C TRP A 89 10.22 11.46 -11.20
N PHE A 90 10.79 12.58 -10.76
CA PHE A 90 10.33 13.30 -9.58
C PHE A 90 8.86 13.73 -9.71
N ASP A 91 8.47 14.32 -10.85
CA ASP A 91 7.10 14.77 -11.09
C ASP A 91 6.11 13.61 -11.10
N LEU A 92 6.47 12.51 -11.76
CA LEU A 92 5.66 11.30 -11.83
C LEU A 92 5.49 10.66 -10.44
N ILE A 93 6.57 10.50 -9.69
CA ILE A 93 6.55 9.92 -8.35
C ILE A 93 5.76 10.81 -7.40
N SER A 94 5.98 12.14 -7.43
CA SER A 94 5.29 13.11 -6.57
C SER A 94 3.79 13.11 -6.81
N ARG A 95 3.37 13.13 -8.08
CA ARG A 95 1.94 13.03 -8.45
C ARG A 95 1.32 11.73 -7.95
N LYS A 96 2.02 10.60 -8.09
CA LYS A 96 1.52 9.29 -7.62
C LYS A 96 1.54 9.17 -6.11
N ALA A 97 2.47 9.81 -5.42
CA ALA A 97 2.48 9.94 -3.98
C ALA A 97 1.27 10.75 -3.51
N LEU A 98 1.01 11.92 -4.09
CA LEU A 98 -0.19 12.71 -3.79
C LEU A 98 -1.47 11.89 -4.00
N GLU A 99 -1.60 11.19 -5.13
CA GLU A 99 -2.71 10.28 -5.40
C GLU A 99 -2.83 9.21 -4.30
N HIS A 100 -1.73 8.52 -3.97
CA HIS A 100 -1.70 7.47 -2.97
C HIS A 100 -2.10 7.96 -1.57
N LEU A 101 -1.50 9.05 -1.12
CA LEU A 101 -1.74 9.63 0.20
C LEU A 101 -3.17 10.20 0.34
N SER A 102 -3.80 10.56 -0.78
CA SER A 102 -5.17 11.09 -0.80
C SER A 102 -6.25 10.00 -0.67
N LYS A 103 -5.91 8.73 -0.90
CA LYS A 103 -6.86 7.62 -0.86
C LYS A 103 -7.47 7.45 0.54
N GLU A 104 -8.78 7.19 0.57
CA GLU A 104 -9.53 7.04 1.81
C GLU A 104 -8.97 5.91 2.67
N GLU A 105 -8.57 4.79 2.07
CA GLU A 105 -8.00 3.64 2.78
C GLU A 105 -6.69 3.99 3.47
N TYR A 106 -5.84 4.78 2.81
CA TYR A 106 -4.57 5.25 3.39
C TYR A 106 -4.85 6.18 4.59
N ARG A 107 -5.72 7.17 4.40
CA ARG A 107 -6.08 8.14 5.44
C ARG A 107 -6.77 7.47 6.63
N ALA A 108 -7.71 6.57 6.37
CA ALA A 108 -8.39 5.78 7.39
C ALA A 108 -7.39 4.95 8.20
N PHE A 109 -6.46 4.28 7.52
CA PHE A 109 -5.40 3.50 8.17
C PHE A 109 -4.51 4.35 9.07
N LEU A 110 -4.07 5.53 8.60
CA LEU A 110 -3.26 6.43 9.42
C LEU A 110 -4.00 6.97 10.64
N ASN A 111 -5.33 7.13 10.54
CA ASN A 111 -6.19 7.54 11.64
C ASN A 111 -6.57 6.37 12.58
N GLY A 112 -5.97 5.18 12.41
CA GLY A 112 -6.23 4.01 13.25
C GLY A 112 -7.50 3.23 12.88
N TYR A 113 -8.21 3.62 11.83
CA TYR A 113 -9.36 2.88 11.32
C TYR A 113 -8.89 1.70 10.47
N VAL A 114 -8.85 0.52 11.08
CA VAL A 114 -8.72 -0.72 10.34
C VAL A 114 -10.12 -1.12 9.88
N LYS A 115 -10.41 -1.03 8.58
CA LYS A 115 -11.65 -1.60 8.01
C LYS A 115 -11.70 -3.07 8.42
N GLN A 116 -12.61 -3.40 9.35
CA GLN A 116 -12.86 -4.79 9.73
C GLN A 116 -13.27 -5.51 8.45
N GLY A 117 -12.56 -6.58 8.11
CA GLY A 117 -12.98 -7.44 7.01
C GLY A 117 -14.42 -7.87 7.27
N LYS A 118 -15.25 -7.93 6.22
CA LYS A 118 -16.56 -8.58 6.29
C LYS A 118 -16.33 -10.03 6.69
N GLY A 119 -16.32 -10.29 7.99
CA GLY A 119 -15.99 -11.57 8.59
C GLY A 119 -16.74 -11.69 9.90
N GLY A 120 -17.90 -12.36 9.83
CA GLY A 120 -18.50 -13.08 10.95
C GLY A 120 -18.86 -12.27 12.19
N CYS A 121 -19.94 -11.50 12.15
CA CYS A 121 -20.70 -11.17 13.37
C CYS A 121 -22.23 -11.25 13.16
N SER A 122 -22.67 -12.16 12.28
CA SER A 122 -24.11 -12.46 12.13
C SER A 122 -24.58 -13.58 13.06
N ILE A 123 -23.67 -14.29 13.73
CA ILE A 123 -24.00 -15.42 14.62
C ILE A 123 -24.48 -14.94 16.01
N LEU A 124 -24.04 -13.76 16.48
CA LEU A 124 -24.50 -13.20 17.76
C LEU A 124 -25.93 -12.64 17.66
N LEU A 125 -26.34 -12.12 16.50
CA LEU A 125 -27.71 -11.66 16.27
C LEU A 125 -28.71 -12.82 16.09
N SER A 126 -28.29 -13.95 15.50
CA SER A 126 -29.16 -15.13 15.37
C SER A 126 -29.37 -15.85 16.70
N LEU A 127 -28.38 -15.87 17.59
CA LEU A 127 -28.53 -16.43 18.95
C LEU A 127 -29.48 -15.61 19.83
N PHE A 128 -29.49 -14.29 19.69
CA PHE A 128 -30.41 -13.42 20.43
C PHE A 128 -31.88 -13.64 20.02
N LEU A 129 -32.14 -13.84 18.72
CA LEU A 129 -33.49 -14.07 18.20
C LEU A 129 -34.07 -15.43 18.64
N ILE A 130 -33.24 -16.47 18.73
CA ILE A 130 -33.67 -17.80 19.20
C ILE A 130 -34.04 -17.75 20.68
N PHE A 131 -33.28 -17.01 21.50
CA PHE A 131 -33.56 -16.86 22.93
C PHE A 131 -34.87 -16.10 23.19
N SER A 132 -35.16 -15.04 22.41
CA SER A 132 -36.42 -14.32 22.53
C SER A 132 -37.64 -15.17 22.11
N CYS A 133 -37.51 -16.02 21.09
CA CYS A 133 -38.60 -16.92 20.68
C CYS A 133 -38.88 -18.03 21.71
N LEU A 134 -37.86 -18.53 22.39
CA LEU A 134 -38.02 -19.54 23.46
C LEU A 134 -38.61 -18.96 24.74
N LEU A 135 -38.33 -17.70 25.07
CA LEU A 135 -38.95 -17.04 26.23
C LEU A 135 -40.42 -16.70 25.98
N LEU A 136 -40.78 -16.26 24.76
CA LEU A 136 -42.17 -15.98 24.38
C LEU A 136 -43.05 -17.24 24.35
N SER A 137 -42.50 -18.41 24.02
CA SER A 137 -43.26 -19.66 23.98
C SER A 137 -43.53 -20.27 25.36
N GLN A 138 -42.78 -19.88 26.40
CA GLN A 138 -43.06 -20.30 27.78
C GLN A 138 -44.07 -19.39 28.50
N THR A 139 -44.27 -18.16 28.04
CA THR A 139 -45.29 -17.25 28.61
C THR A 139 -46.71 -17.48 28.09
N PHE A 140 -46.90 -18.34 27.08
CA PHE A 140 -48.21 -18.65 26.48
C PHE A 140 -48.73 -20.08 26.79
N ARG A 141 -48.31 -20.66 27.92
CA ARG A 141 -48.82 -21.95 28.41
C ARG A 141 -49.62 -21.80 29.70
#